data_AF-A0A7C6STW6-F1
#
_entry.id   AF-A0A7C6STW6-F1
#
_cell.length_a   1.000
_cell.length_b   1.000
_cell.length_c   1.000
_cell.angle_alpha   90.00
_cell.angle_beta   90.00
_cell.angle_gamma   90.00
#
_symmetry.space_group_name_H-M   'P 1'
#
loop_
_entity.id
_entity.type
_entity.pdbx_description
1 polymer ?
#
loop_
_entity_poly.entity_id
_entity_poly.type
_entity_poly.pdbx_seq_one_letter_code
_entity_poly.pdbx_strand_id
1 'polypeptide(L)'
;MTIIGIKPEKFQAKDGTEIRGKTIYVNIPLKGNGEGCAGEKLFLSEAKLSKLEFQPAIGQKISPLYNKYGKVQTLSLLENEVIDYGIEE
;
A
#
# COMPACT_ATOMS: atom_id res chain seq x y z
N MET A 1 -0.14 -9.19 3.58
CA MET A 1 0.99 -8.25 3.77
C MET A 1 0.54 -7.12 4.68
N THR A 2 1.40 -6.56 5.52
CA THR A 2 1.00 -5.53 6.49
C THR A 2 1.54 -4.17 6.07
N ILE A 3 0.72 -3.11 6.16
CA ILE A 3 1.15 -1.75 5.89
C ILE A 3 2.07 -1.26 7.00
N ILE A 4 3.29 -0.86 6.63
CA ILE A 4 4.33 -0.35 7.55
C ILE A 4 4.73 1.10 7.25
N GLY A 5 4.25 1.68 6.15
CA GLY A 5 4.52 3.07 5.80
C GLY A 5 3.60 3.56 4.68
N ILE A 6 3.27 4.85 4.71
CA ILE A 6 2.48 5.50 3.66
C ILE A 6 3.14 6.84 3.35
N LYS A 7 3.44 7.07 2.07
CA LYS A 7 4.05 8.32 1.59
C LYS A 7 3.21 8.91 0.47
N PRO A 8 2.74 10.18 0.59
CA PRO A 8 2.16 10.89 -0.53
C PRO A 8 3.20 11.07 -1.65
N GLU A 9 2.81 10.83 -2.89
CA GLU A 9 3.68 11.00 -4.06
C GLU A 9 2.95 11.69 -5.20
N LYS A 10 3.72 12.45 -5.98
CA LYS A 10 3.29 13.03 -7.25
C LYS A 10 4.40 12.93 -8.29
N PHE A 11 4.05 12.61 -9.52
CA PHE A 11 4.98 12.54 -10.65
C PHE A 11 4.27 12.81 -11.98
N GLN A 12 5.02 13.17 -13.02
CA GLN A 12 4.47 13.26 -14.38
C GLN A 12 4.57 11.92 -15.10
N ALA A 13 3.49 11.52 -15.74
CA ALA A 13 3.49 10.44 -16.72
C ALA A 13 4.18 10.88 -18.02
N LYS A 14 4.49 9.93 -18.90
CA LYS A 14 5.17 10.19 -20.18
C LYS A 14 4.39 11.13 -21.10
N ASP A 15 3.07 11.21 -20.93
CA ASP A 15 2.18 12.10 -21.67
C ASP A 15 2.07 13.51 -21.05
N GLY A 16 2.82 13.80 -19.99
CA GLY A 16 2.80 15.08 -19.29
C GLY A 16 1.72 15.19 -18.20
N THR A 17 0.85 14.18 -18.06
CA THR A 17 -0.20 14.18 -17.03
C THR A 17 0.42 14.08 -15.64
N GLU A 18 0.05 15.00 -14.74
CA GLU A 18 0.41 14.87 -13.32
C GLU A 18 -0.42 13.76 -12.67
N ILE A 19 0.25 12.78 -12.07
CA ILE A 19 -0.37 11.72 -11.29
C ILE A 19 -0.05 11.96 -9.82
N ARG A 20 -1.09 12.03 -8.99
CA ARG A 20 -1.01 12.09 -7.53
C ARG A 20 -1.49 10.79 -6.92
N GLY A 21 -0.95 10.43 -5.77
CA GLY A 21 -1.32 9.21 -5.07
C GLY A 21 -0.53 8.98 -3.79
N LYS A 22 -0.51 7.73 -3.36
CA LYS A 22 0.26 7.27 -2.20
C LYS A 22 1.08 6.04 -2.58
N THR A 23 2.34 6.02 -2.17
CA THR A 23 3.15 4.82 -2.09
C THR A 23 2.91 4.18 -0.72
N ILE A 24 2.45 2.94 -0.73
CA ILE A 24 2.20 2.12 0.45
C ILE A 24 3.36 1.14 0.58
N TYR A 25 4.08 1.21 1.69
CA TYR A 25 5.15 0.29 2.05
C TYR A 25 4.55 -0.83 2.88
N VAL A 26 4.83 -2.06 2.48
CA VAL A 26 4.32 -3.25 3.13
C VAL A 26 5.45 -4.20 3.48
N ASN A 27 5.22 -5.01 4.51
CA ASN A 27 6.03 -6.17 4.80
C ASN A 27 5.26 -7.47 4.51
N ILE A 28 6.03 -8.50 4.15
CA ILE A 28 5.54 -9.85 3.88
C ILE A 28 6.40 -10.79 4.71
N PRO A 29 5.84 -11.47 5.73
CA PRO A 29 6.59 -12.46 6.51
C PRO A 29 7.19 -13.52 5.59
N LEU A 30 8.49 -13.81 5.75
CA LEU A 30 9.13 -14.90 5.03
C LEU A 30 8.55 -16.25 5.51
N LYS A 31 8.45 -17.22 4.59
CA LYS A 31 7.98 -18.58 4.87
C LYS A 31 9.08 -19.59 4.58
N GLY A 32 9.11 -20.69 5.32
CA GLY A 32 10.13 -21.73 5.19
C GLY A 32 11.39 -21.40 5.99
N ASN A 33 12.57 -21.60 5.38
CA ASN A 33 13.87 -21.51 6.06
C ASN A 33 14.44 -20.09 6.13
N GLY A 34 13.58 -19.07 6.17
CA GLY A 34 13.99 -17.66 6.21
C GLY A 34 13.34 -16.94 7.39
N GLU A 35 14.08 -16.02 8.00
CA GLU A 35 13.64 -15.22 9.15
C GLU A 35 13.45 -13.74 8.76
N GLY A 36 12.44 -13.09 9.33
CA GLY A 36 12.12 -11.69 9.07
C GLY A 36 11.03 -11.48 8.02
N CYS A 37 11.08 -10.35 7.32
CA CYS A 37 10.07 -9.95 6.34
C CYS A 37 10.71 -9.42 5.05
N ALA A 38 10.11 -9.74 3.91
CA ALA A 38 10.36 -9.02 2.66
C ALA A 38 9.64 -7.67 2.66
N GLY A 39 10.27 -6.65 2.09
CA GLY A 39 9.67 -5.33 1.87
C GLY A 39 9.20 -5.14 0.44
N GLU A 40 8.00 -4.58 0.26
CA GLU A 40 7.46 -4.20 -1.05
C GLU A 40 6.86 -2.80 -0.99
N LYS A 41 6.79 -2.12 -2.15
CA LYS A 41 6.09 -0.84 -2.29
C LYS A 41 5.01 -0.93 -3.37
N LEU A 42 3.83 -0.43 -3.03
CA LEU A 42 2.65 -0.41 -3.89
C LEU A 42 2.25 1.04 -4.15
N PHE A 43 2.13 1.45 -5.42
CA PHE A 43 1.63 2.77 -5.76
C PHE A 43 0.15 2.72 -6.15
N LEU A 44 -0.67 3.55 -5.51
CA LEU A 44 -2.05 3.81 -5.90
C LEU A 44 -2.26 5.29 -6.14
N SER A 45 -2.86 5.63 -7.29
CA SER A 45 -3.29 6.99 -7.58
C SER A 45 -4.48 7.39 -6.71
N GLU A 46 -4.71 8.70 -6.54
CA GLU A 46 -5.88 9.23 -5.83
C GLU A 46 -7.20 8.63 -6.34
N ALA A 47 -7.34 8.49 -7.68
CA ALA A 47 -8.52 7.90 -8.30
C ALA A 47 -8.76 6.41 -7.95
N LYS A 48 -7.72 5.68 -7.54
CA LYS A 48 -7.87 4.30 -7.04
C LYS A 48 -8.12 4.30 -5.54
N LEU A 49 -7.42 5.17 -4.81
CA LEU A 49 -7.60 5.32 -3.36
C LEU A 49 -9.04 5.71 -3.01
N SER A 50 -9.66 6.61 -3.76
CA SER A 50 -11.06 7.03 -3.54
C SER A 50 -12.10 5.95 -3.80
N LYS A 51 -11.71 4.84 -4.43
CA LYS A 51 -12.58 3.69 -4.74
C LYS A 51 -12.40 2.53 -3.76
N LEU A 52 -11.46 2.64 -2.82
CA LEU A 52 -11.30 1.64 -1.78
C LEU A 52 -12.46 1.74 -0.79
N GLU A 53 -12.90 0.59 -0.29
CA GLU A 53 -13.93 0.51 0.77
C GLU A 53 -13.38 0.89 2.15
N PHE A 54 -12.09 1.21 2.23
CA PHE A 54 -11.39 1.61 3.45
C PHE A 54 -10.28 2.61 3.12
N GLN A 55 -9.84 3.36 4.13
CA GLN A 55 -8.64 4.19 4.04
C GLN A 55 -7.43 3.38 4.50
N PRO A 56 -6.41 3.15 3.65
CA PRO A 56 -5.18 2.50 4.08
C PRO A 56 -4.53 3.23 5.25
N ALA A 57 -4.17 2.47 6.29
CA ALA A 57 -3.53 2.91 7.52
C ALA A 57 -2.43 1.93 7.95
N ILE A 58 -1.45 2.39 8.74
CA ILE A 58 -0.38 1.54 9.27
C ILE A 58 -0.98 0.43 10.15
N GLY A 59 -0.40 -0.77 10.10
CA GLY A 59 -0.86 -1.94 10.86
C GLY A 59 -1.92 -2.79 10.13
N GLN A 60 -2.60 -2.23 9.12
CA GLN A 60 -3.60 -3.00 8.38
C GLN A 60 -2.98 -4.10 7.53
N LYS A 61 -3.61 -5.29 7.55
CA LYS A 61 -3.28 -6.38 6.63
C LYS A 61 -4.12 -6.24 5.38
N ILE A 62 -3.46 -6.17 4.24
CA ILE A 62 -4.10 -5.99 2.93
C ILE A 62 -3.74 -7.12 1.96
N SER A 63 -4.58 -7.25 0.94
CA SER A 63 -4.34 -8.08 -0.25
C SER A 63 -4.46 -7.23 -1.51
N PRO A 64 -3.39 -7.09 -2.32
CA PRO A 64 -3.46 -6.41 -3.61
C PRO A 64 -4.01 -7.34 -4.70
N LEU A 65 -4.91 -6.80 -5.53
CA LEU A 65 -5.26 -7.40 -6.81
C LEU A 65 -4.43 -6.70 -7.89
N TYR A 66 -3.68 -7.46 -8.68
CA TYR A 66 -2.89 -6.92 -9.79
C TYR A 66 -3.64 -7.06 -11.11
N ASN A 67 -3.48 -6.07 -11.99
CA ASN A 67 -3.95 -6.19 -13.37
C ASN A 67 -2.99 -7.06 -14.20
N LYS A 68 -3.37 -7.37 -15.45
CA LYS A 68 -2.54 -8.13 -16.41
C LYS A 68 -1.16 -7.53 -16.72
N TYR A 69 -0.91 -6.28 -16.32
CA TYR A 69 0.36 -5.57 -16.49
C TYR A 69 1.19 -5.53 -15.20
N GLY A 70 0.80 -6.29 -14.17
CA GLY A 70 1.50 -6.32 -12.88
C GLY A 70 1.34 -5.06 -12.03
N LYS A 71 0.40 -4.16 -12.36
CA LYS A 71 0.12 -2.96 -11.56
C LYS A 71 -1.04 -3.24 -10.60
N VAL A 72 -0.95 -2.70 -9.39
CA VAL A 72 -2.04 -2.78 -8.39
C VAL A 72 -3.30 -2.16 -8.97
N GLN A 73 -4.37 -2.93 -9.03
CA GLN A 73 -5.69 -2.54 -9.49
C GLN A 73 -6.56 -2.05 -8.32
N THR A 74 -6.62 -2.83 -7.24
CA THR A 74 -7.34 -2.50 -6.01
C THR A 74 -6.67 -3.16 -4.80
N LEU A 75 -7.07 -2.76 -3.59
CA LEU A 75 -6.68 -3.37 -2.33
C LEU A 75 -7.94 -3.87 -1.60
N SER A 76 -7.83 -5.03 -0.98
CA SER A 76 -8.82 -5.54 -0.03
C SER A 76 -8.23 -5.55 1.37
N LEU A 77 -8.99 -5.10 2.35
CA LEU A 77 -8.65 -5.21 3.76
C LEU A 77 -8.89 -6.67 4.21
N LEU A 78 -7.86 -7.30 4.77
CA LEU A 78 -7.94 -8.66 5.29
C LEU A 78 -8.25 -8.64 6.78
N GLU A 79 -7.52 -7.81 7.53
CA GLU A 79 -7.69 -7.63 8.97
C GLU A 79 -7.36 -6.19 9.33
N ASN A 80 -8.11 -5.65 10.29
CA ASN A 80 -7.88 -4.33 10.83
C ASN A 80 -7.29 -4.46 12.24
N GLU A 81 -5.96 -4.52 12.33
CA GLU A 81 -5.26 -4.22 13.57
C GLU A 81 -4.89 -2.74 13.51
N VAL A 82 -5.69 -1.89 14.18
CA VAL A 82 -5.33 -0.49 14.38
C VAL A 82 -4.20 -0.48 15.41
N ILE A 83 -2.96 -0.38 14.92
CA ILE A 83 -1.80 -0.17 15.79
C ILE A 83 -1.64 1.35 15.91
N ASP A 84 -2.09 1.89 17.03
CA ASP A 84 -1.81 3.27 17.39
C ASP A 84 -0.32 3.37 17.75
N TYR A 85 0.45 4.05 16.89
CA TYR A 85 1.87 4.27 17.11
C TYR A 85 2.16 5.48 18.02
N GLY A 86 1.12 6.14 18.57
CA GLY A 86 1.30 7.17 19.60
C GLY A 86 2.31 8.25 19.23
N ILE A 87 2.29 8.70 17.97
CA ILE A 87 3.17 9.81 17.57
C ILE A 87 2.54 11.10 18.10
N GLU A 88 2.97 11.50 19.30
CA GLU A 88 2.73 12.85 19.81
C GLU A 88 3.40 13.88 18.88
N GLU A 89 2.66 14.92 18.52
CA GLU A 89 3.11 16.06 17.69
C GLU A 89 4.28 16.83 18.32
#